data_AF-A0AAW4X0W7-F1
#
_entry.id   AF-A0AAW4X0W7-F1
#
_cell.length_a   1.000
_cell.length_b   1.000
_cell.length_c   1.000
_cell.angle_alpha   90.00
_cell.angle_beta   90.00
_cell.angle_gamma   90.00
#
_symmetry.space_group_name_H-M   'P 1'
#
loop_
_entity.id
_entity.type
_entity.pdbx_description
1 polymer ?
#
loop_
_entity_poly.entity_id
_entity_poly.type
_entity_poly.pdbx_seq_one_letter_code
_entity_poly.pdbx_strand_id
1 'polypeptide(L)'
;MYLMEISEKQNISERYLEQLFAKLKKADLAKSVRGAYGGYLLNQTPEEITAADILKVLEGPVISEKSPDKISSEAAIYKTAAYEVWNGLEDLIFEHLASITLADLSKRTAEIKANNSDGYIYHI
;
A
#
# COMPACT_ATOMS: atom_id res chain seq x y z
N MET A 1 2.75 13.28 -11.46
CA MET A 1 4.18 13.34 -11.11
C MET A 1 4.95 12.49 -12.11
N TYR A 2 6.16 12.87 -12.49
CA TYR A 2 6.93 12.06 -13.43
C TYR A 2 7.52 10.83 -12.73
N LEU A 3 7.52 9.69 -13.40
CA LEU A 3 8.11 8.47 -12.88
C LEU A 3 9.60 8.64 -12.55
N MET A 4 10.32 9.38 -13.40
CA MET A 4 11.72 9.74 -13.21
C MET A 4 11.93 10.51 -11.89
N GLU A 5 11.06 11.49 -11.58
CA GLU A 5 11.12 12.24 -10.32
C GLU A 5 10.88 11.34 -9.10
N ILE A 6 9.96 10.38 -9.20
CA ILE A 6 9.69 9.42 -8.11
C ILE A 6 10.88 8.48 -7.94
N SER A 7 11.43 8.00 -9.05
CA SER A 7 12.60 7.11 -9.08
C SER A 7 13.78 7.74 -8.37
N GLU A 8 14.12 8.98 -8.70
CA GLU A 8 15.21 9.74 -8.07
C GLU A 8 14.93 10.01 -6.58
N LYS A 9 13.72 10.47 -6.24
CA LYS A 9 13.37 10.82 -4.85
C LYS A 9 13.30 9.62 -3.90
N GLN A 10 12.90 8.46 -4.41
CA GLN A 10 12.72 7.24 -3.61
C GLN A 10 13.86 6.24 -3.77
N ASN A 11 14.81 6.50 -4.67
CA ASN A 11 15.88 5.57 -5.04
C ASN A 11 15.33 4.18 -5.47
N ILE A 12 14.33 4.19 -6.34
CA ILE A 12 13.63 3.00 -6.85
C ILE A 12 13.64 3.04 -8.37
N SER A 13 14.04 1.95 -9.05
CA SER A 13 14.10 1.95 -10.52
C SER A 13 12.76 2.29 -11.19
N GLU A 14 12.80 3.09 -12.26
CA GLU A 14 11.61 3.44 -13.07
C GLU A 14 10.87 2.19 -13.56
N ARG A 15 11.59 1.14 -13.98
CA ARG A 15 11.00 -0.12 -14.46
C ARG A 15 10.15 -0.81 -13.39
N TYR A 16 10.54 -0.71 -12.12
CA TYR A 16 9.77 -1.28 -11.01
C TYR A 16 8.54 -0.41 -10.71
N LEU A 17 8.71 0.91 -10.68
CA LEU A 17 7.60 1.84 -10.50
C LEU A 17 6.56 1.69 -11.63
N GLU A 18 6.98 1.52 -12.88
CA GLU A 18 6.07 1.26 -14.01
C GLU A 18 5.21 0.01 -13.76
N GLN A 19 5.77 -1.06 -13.21
CA GLN A 19 5.02 -2.27 -12.86
C GLN A 19 4.00 -2.02 -11.75
N LEU A 20 4.39 -1.31 -10.70
CA LEU A 20 3.49 -0.96 -9.60
C LEU A 20 2.34 -0.06 -10.09
N PHE A 21 2.66 1.02 -10.78
CA PHE A 21 1.67 1.97 -11.29
C PHE A 21 0.78 1.36 -12.38
N ALA A 22 1.26 0.38 -13.15
CA ALA A 22 0.41 -0.38 -14.06
C ALA A 22 -0.66 -1.19 -13.32
N LYS A 23 -0.35 -1.78 -12.16
CA LYS A 23 -1.35 -2.46 -11.30
C LYS A 23 -2.35 -1.45 -10.73
N LEU A 24 -1.87 -0.34 -10.18
CA LEU A 24 -2.72 0.74 -9.63
C LEU A 24 -3.64 1.34 -10.69
N LYS A 25 -3.16 1.46 -11.93
CA LYS A 25 -3.98 1.92 -13.06
C LYS A 25 -5.07 0.94 -13.43
N LYS A 26 -4.79 -0.38 -13.43
CA LYS A 26 -5.81 -1.39 -13.69
C LYS A 26 -6.90 -1.41 -12.62
N ALA A 27 -6.55 -1.02 -11.39
CA ALA A 27 -7.49 -0.88 -10.27
C ALA A 27 -8.16 0.50 -10.18
N ASP A 28 -7.98 1.36 -11.20
CA ASP A 28 -8.57 2.70 -11.26
C ASP A 28 -8.17 3.65 -10.11
N LEU A 29 -7.03 3.37 -9.44
CA LEU A 29 -6.44 4.23 -8.41
C LEU A 29 -5.47 5.26 -8.98
N ALA A 30 -4.90 4.98 -10.16
CA ALA A 30 -3.98 5.87 -10.86
C ALA A 30 -4.33 5.99 -12.35
N LYS A 31 -4.05 7.15 -12.94
CA LYS A 31 -4.20 7.41 -14.38
C LYS A 31 -2.86 7.78 -15.00
N SER A 32 -2.60 7.22 -16.18
CA SER A 32 -1.40 7.53 -16.96
C SER A 32 -1.60 8.81 -17.76
N VAL A 33 -0.63 9.72 -17.71
CA VAL A 33 -0.53 10.89 -18.57
C VAL A 33 0.50 10.60 -19.66
N ARG A 34 0.13 10.80 -20.93
CA ARG A 34 1.03 10.61 -22.08
C ARG A 34 1.81 11.89 -22.40
N GLY A 35 3.01 11.74 -22.97
CA GLY A 35 3.84 12.84 -23.45
C GLY A 35 5.33 12.64 -23.11
N ALA A 36 6.18 13.55 -23.58
CA ALA A 36 7.63 13.58 -23.25
C ALA A 36 7.90 13.71 -21.74
N TYR A 37 6.88 14.14 -21.02
CA TYR A 37 6.81 14.30 -19.58
C TYR A 37 5.70 13.39 -19.02
N GLY A 38 5.70 12.12 -19.43
CA GLY A 38 4.68 11.16 -19.01
C GLY A 38 4.79 10.81 -17.53
N GLY A 39 3.71 10.32 -16.93
CA GLY A 39 3.72 9.91 -15.54
C GLY A 39 2.36 9.44 -15.06
N TYR A 40 2.22 9.33 -13.74
CA TYR A 40 0.98 8.91 -13.11
C TYR A 40 0.41 10.04 -12.22
N LEU A 41 -0.91 10.07 -12.17
CA LEU A 41 -1.70 10.89 -11.26
C LEU A 41 -2.65 9.98 -10.50
N LEU A 42 -3.05 10.38 -9.29
CA LEU A 42 -4.16 9.72 -8.62
C LEU A 42 -5.43 9.92 -9.46
N ASN A 43 -6.26 8.89 -9.48
CA ASN A 43 -7.53 8.91 -10.20
C ASN A 43 -8.70 9.32 -9.29
N GLN A 44 -8.51 9.29 -7.97
CA GLN A 44 -9.45 9.67 -6.91
C GLN A 44 -8.74 10.65 -5.95
N THR A 45 -9.47 11.25 -5.00
CA THR A 45 -8.81 12.17 -4.06
C THR A 45 -7.97 11.39 -3.02
N PRO A 46 -6.89 11.97 -2.45
CA PRO A 46 -6.08 11.29 -1.45
C PRO A 46 -6.83 10.86 -0.18
N GLU A 47 -7.97 11.49 0.11
CA GLU A 47 -8.86 11.17 1.22
C GLU A 47 -9.74 9.94 0.95
N GLU A 48 -9.93 9.57 -0.31
CA GLU A 48 -10.74 8.42 -0.73
C GLU A 48 -9.92 7.13 -0.88
N ILE A 49 -8.59 7.25 -0.97
CA ILE A 49 -7.69 6.11 -1.19
C ILE A 49 -7.03 5.71 0.14
N THR A 50 -7.30 4.49 0.59
CA THR A 50 -6.70 3.95 1.82
C THR A 50 -5.38 3.23 1.56
N ALA A 51 -4.56 3.05 2.60
CA ALA A 51 -3.37 2.21 2.53
C ALA A 51 -3.74 0.75 2.24
N ALA A 52 -4.90 0.28 2.72
CA ALA A 52 -5.43 -1.03 2.40
C ALA A 52 -5.71 -1.20 0.90
N ASP A 53 -6.26 -0.19 0.22
CA ASP A 53 -6.55 -0.25 -1.22
C ASP A 53 -5.26 -0.42 -2.03
N ILE A 54 -4.21 0.32 -1.66
CA ILE A 54 -2.89 0.18 -2.29
C ILE A 54 -2.34 -1.23 -2.05
N LEU A 55 -2.36 -1.72 -0.81
CA LEU A 55 -1.80 -3.04 -0.49
C LEU A 55 -2.54 -4.17 -1.21
N LYS A 56 -3.88 -4.14 -1.22
CA LYS A 56 -4.71 -5.13 -1.92
C LYS A 56 -4.40 -5.21 -3.41
N VAL A 57 -4.14 -4.07 -4.05
CA VAL A 57 -3.83 -4.02 -5.50
C VAL A 57 -2.42 -4.52 -5.80
N LEU A 58 -1.46 -4.20 -4.94
CA LEU A 58 -0.05 -4.54 -5.18
C LEU A 58 0.27 -5.99 -4.83
N GLU A 59 -0.17 -6.45 -3.66
CA GLU A 59 0.20 -7.75 -3.08
C GLU A 59 -0.94 -8.78 -3.14
N GLY A 60 -2.20 -8.34 -3.18
CA GLY A 60 -3.35 -9.25 -3.07
C GLY A 60 -3.58 -9.71 -1.62
N PRO A 61 -4.30 -10.82 -1.40
CA PRO A 61 -4.49 -11.38 -0.07
C PRO A 61 -3.15 -11.85 0.51
N VAL A 62 -2.90 -11.49 1.77
CA VAL A 62 -1.72 -11.92 2.54
C VAL A 62 -1.81 -13.42 2.82
N ILE A 63 -3.02 -13.93 3.03
CA ILE A 63 -3.26 -15.36 3.23
C ILE A 63 -3.86 -15.95 1.97
N SER A 64 -3.05 -16.77 1.28
CA SER A 64 -3.45 -17.43 0.05
C SER A 64 -4.13 -18.78 0.27
N GLU A 65 -3.95 -19.37 1.46
CA GLU A 65 -4.57 -20.65 1.81
C GLU A 65 -6.04 -20.48 2.19
N LYS A 66 -6.89 -21.40 1.74
CA LYS A 66 -8.30 -21.45 2.14
C LYS A 66 -8.49 -22.46 3.27
N SER A 67 -9.48 -22.19 4.12
CA SER A 67 -10.05 -23.20 5.00
C SER A 67 -10.51 -24.42 4.18
N PRO A 68 -10.37 -25.66 4.71
CA PRO A 68 -10.96 -26.84 4.08
C PRO A 68 -12.47 -26.70 3.87
N ASP A 69 -12.98 -27.10 2.71
CA ASP A 69 -14.43 -27.07 2.42
C ASP A 69 -15.25 -28.00 3.33
N LYS A 70 -14.62 -29.05 3.87
CA LYS A 70 -15.22 -29.99 4.82
C LYS A 70 -14.22 -30.36 5.92
N ILE A 71 -14.71 -30.37 7.16
CA ILE A 71 -13.96 -30.87 8.31
C ILE A 71 -14.26 -32.37 8.43
N SER A 72 -13.41 -33.20 7.86
CA SER A 72 -13.60 -34.67 7.81
C SER A 72 -12.51 -35.46 8.53
N SER A 73 -11.54 -34.79 9.13
CA SER A 73 -10.42 -35.42 9.84
C SER A 73 -9.87 -34.49 10.91
N GLU A 74 -9.12 -35.05 11.86
CA GLU A 74 -8.42 -34.27 12.89
C GLU A 74 -7.42 -33.28 12.25
N ALA A 75 -6.72 -33.69 11.18
CA ALA A 75 -5.86 -32.80 10.41
C ALA A 75 -6.64 -31.62 9.79
N ALA A 76 -7.87 -31.84 9.33
CA ALA A 76 -8.72 -30.75 8.82
C ALA A 76 -9.14 -29.78 9.93
N ILE A 77 -9.35 -30.27 11.16
CA ILE A 77 -9.62 -29.41 12.33
C ILE A 77 -8.43 -28.50 12.61
N TYR A 78 -7.21 -29.06 12.73
CA TYR A 78 -6.00 -28.26 12.98
C TYR A 78 -5.76 -27.23 11.87
N LYS A 79 -5.96 -27.60 10.61
CA LYS A 79 -5.82 -26.67 9.48
C LYS A 79 -6.84 -25.53 9.54
N THR A 80 -8.09 -25.84 9.90
CA THR A 80 -9.15 -24.83 10.07
C THR A 80 -8.81 -23.87 11.20
N ALA A 81 -8.39 -24.39 12.36
CA ALA A 81 -8.00 -23.57 13.51
C ALA A 81 -6.81 -22.65 13.18
N ALA A 82 -5.79 -23.17 12.48
CA ALA A 82 -4.68 -22.35 12.01
C ALA A 82 -5.15 -21.25 11.05
N TYR A 83 -6.01 -21.61 10.07
CA TYR A 83 -6.56 -20.65 9.13
C TYR A 83 -7.34 -19.53 9.83
N GLU A 84 -8.18 -19.84 10.82
CA GLU A 84 -8.94 -18.82 11.57
C GLU A 84 -8.04 -17.82 12.30
N VAL A 85 -6.96 -18.30 12.93
CA VAL A 85 -5.98 -17.43 13.61
C VAL A 85 -5.29 -16.49 12.62
N TRP A 86 -4.84 -17.03 11.49
CA TRP A 86 -4.18 -16.23 10.47
C TRP A 86 -5.16 -15.24 9.84
N ASN A 87 -6.37 -15.68 9.48
CA ASN A 87 -7.38 -14.81 8.86
C ASN A 87 -7.75 -13.66 9.80
N GLY A 88 -7.90 -13.92 11.10
CA GLY A 88 -8.12 -12.87 12.08
C GLY A 88 -6.98 -11.85 12.15
N LEU A 89 -5.72 -12.29 11.98
CA LEU A 89 -4.58 -11.36 11.90
C LEU A 89 -4.61 -10.52 10.61
N GLU A 90 -4.92 -11.13 9.47
CA GLU A 90 -5.08 -10.42 8.20
C GLU A 90 -6.18 -9.37 8.31
N ASP A 91 -7.33 -9.72 8.91
CA ASP A 91 -8.44 -8.79 9.14
C ASP A 91 -7.99 -7.59 9.99
N LEU A 92 -7.25 -7.82 11.08
CA LEU A 92 -6.73 -6.73 11.93
C LEU A 92 -5.75 -5.81 11.18
N ILE A 93 -4.86 -6.39 10.36
CA ILE A 93 -3.92 -5.61 9.54
C ILE A 93 -4.70 -4.75 8.54
N PHE A 94 -5.66 -5.33 7.82
CA PHE A 94 -6.42 -4.60 6.82
C PHE A 94 -7.39 -3.59 7.42
N GLU A 95 -7.96 -3.85 8.59
CA GLU A 95 -8.78 -2.87 9.33
C GLU A 95 -7.95 -1.65 9.69
N HIS A 96 -6.74 -1.85 10.23
CA HIS A 96 -5.84 -0.76 10.54
C HIS A 96 -5.41 0.03 9.30
N LEU A 97 -5.04 -0.66 8.22
CA LEU A 97 -4.65 0.00 6.97
C LEU A 97 -5.81 0.70 6.27
N ALA A 98 -7.04 0.21 6.42
CA ALA A 98 -8.25 0.84 5.89
C ALA A 98 -8.60 2.12 6.64
N SER A 99 -8.19 2.26 7.91
CA SER A 99 -8.38 3.48 8.69
C SER A 99 -7.37 4.59 8.36
N ILE A 100 -6.49 4.39 7.37
CA ILE A 100 -5.42 5.33 7.03
C ILE A 100 -5.51 5.67 5.54
N THR A 101 -5.74 6.94 5.23
CA THR A 101 -5.80 7.43 3.85
C THR A 101 -4.42 7.90 3.35
N LEU A 102 -4.27 8.08 2.04
CA LEU A 102 -3.09 8.74 1.48
C LEU A 102 -2.95 10.19 1.98
N ALA A 103 -4.08 10.88 2.23
CA ALA A 103 -4.08 12.19 2.87
C ALA A 103 -3.47 12.14 4.29
N ASP A 104 -3.85 11.15 5.10
CA ASP A 104 -3.29 10.96 6.44
C ASP A 104 -1.78 10.69 6.38
N LEU A 105 -1.33 9.85 5.45
CA LEU A 105 0.10 9.58 5.25
C LEU A 105 0.87 10.85 4.84
N SER A 106 0.28 11.66 3.96
CA SER A 106 0.88 12.93 3.54
C SER A 106 1.03 13.89 4.73
N LYS A 107 -0.02 14.03 5.54
CA LYS A 107 -0.02 14.84 6.75
C LYS A 107 1.05 14.38 7.74
N ARG A 108 1.09 13.08 8.06
CA ARG A 108 2.11 12.49 8.95
C ARG A 108 3.52 12.76 8.44
N THR A 109 3.74 12.65 7.13
CA THR A 109 5.04 12.90 6.51
C THR A 109 5.45 14.37 6.66
N ALA A 110 4.52 15.32 6.52
CA ALA A 110 4.79 16.74 6.72
C ALA A 110 5.15 17.05 8.18
N GLU A 111 4.42 16.47 9.14
CA GLU A 111 4.69 16.60 10.58
C GLU A 111 6.07 16.03 10.95
N ILE A 112 6.42 14.84 10.45
CA ILE A 112 7.74 14.22 10.68
C ILE A 112 8.85 15.10 10.10
N LYS A 113 8.66 15.68 8.91
CA LYS A 113 9.64 16.58 8.31
C LYS A 113 9.84 17.83 9.15
N ALA A 114 8.75 18.48 9.57
CA ALA A 114 8.80 19.68 10.40
C ALA A 114 9.59 19.44 11.71
N ASN A 115 9.31 18.35 12.41
CA ASN A 115 9.98 18.01 13.66
C ASN A 115 11.47 17.67 13.48
N ASN A 116 11.88 17.18 12.31
CA ASN A 116 13.29 16.88 12.01
C ASN A 116 14.08 18.11 11.55
N SER A 117 13.42 19.15 11.01
CA SER A 117 14.07 20.42 10.66
C SER A 117 14.48 21.26 11.86
N ASP A 118 13.85 21.05 13.03
CA ASP A 118 14.19 21.77 14.27
C ASP A 118 15.49 21.25 14.94
N GLY A 119 16.07 20.14 14.45
CA GLY A 119 17.31 19.53 14.96
C GLY A 119 18.61 20.16 14.44
N TYR A 120 18.55 21.13 13.52
CA TYR A 120 19.71 21.82 12.97
C TYR A 120 19.83 23.26 13.47
N ILE A 121 19.76 23.48 14.79
CA ILE A 121 20.27 24.72 15.36
C ILE A 121 21.79 24.56 15.49
N TYR A 122 22.52 25.07 14.50
CA TYR A 122 23.96 25.30 14.63
C TYR A 122 24.19 26.26 15.80
N HIS A 123 24.64 25.73 16.94
CA HIS A 123 25.33 26.55 17.92
C HIS A 123 26.70 26.89 17.32
N ILE A 124 26.83 28.14 16.88
CA ILE A 124 28.11 28.82 16.59
C ILE A 124 28.97 28.86 17.85
#